data_AF-A0A2D7IHX7-F1
#
_entry.id   AF-A0A2D7IHX7-F1
#
_cell.length_a   1.000
_cell.length_b   1.000
_cell.length_c   1.000
_cell.angle_alpha   90.00
_cell.angle_beta   90.00
_cell.angle_gamma   90.00
#
_symmetry.space_group_name_H-M   'P 1'
#
loop_
_entity.id
_entity.type
_entity.pdbx_description
1 polymer ?
#
loop_
_entity_poly.entity_id
_entity_poly.type
_entity_poly.pdbx_seq_one_letter_code
_entity_poly.pdbx_strand_id
1 'polypeptide(L)'
;MLNKKLKKVNYFRFLQLLIVNNKNKEFLEVVFLLENELLRIFNATEDQNLRLIKYQWYLDETKKKSSEHFLVDEIIILKTKFEFRSLFENLIAEYQKLSIQMNHHDKIFFIFEKISRLYNQIIKLIMPDSHQLYQTSPLFQFCYFLYHSEIQKYPYENVKNLISEYDDTKINYFEKIFCKCFLKSYKNNKRKKISKIEYIFYIFVGIFIK
;
A
#
# COMPACT_ATOMS: atom_id res chain seq x y z
N MET A 1 18.51 3.91 7.31
CA MET A 1 18.27 4.79 6.13
C MET A 1 16.84 4.66 5.61
N LEU A 2 16.37 3.42 5.44
CA LEU A 2 15.00 3.03 5.05
C LEU A 2 13.91 3.75 5.85
N ASN A 3 13.98 3.73 7.17
CA ASN A 3 13.03 4.41 8.05
C ASN A 3 12.79 5.90 7.72
N LYS A 4 13.88 6.68 7.52
CA LYS A 4 13.80 8.10 7.15
C LYS A 4 13.12 8.27 5.78
N LYS A 5 13.42 7.38 4.83
CA LYS A 5 12.80 7.37 3.50
C LYS A 5 11.31 7.05 3.60
N LEU A 6 10.92 6.02 4.35
CA LEU A 6 9.53 5.63 4.56
C LEU A 6 8.74 6.77 5.23
N LYS A 7 9.25 7.38 6.30
CA LYS A 7 8.63 8.55 6.94
C LYS A 7 8.32 9.70 5.98
N LYS A 8 9.18 9.88 4.96
CA LYS A 8 9.02 10.92 3.94
C LYS A 8 7.95 10.57 2.92
N VAL A 9 7.91 9.32 2.44
CA VAL A 9 7.05 8.92 1.31
C VAL A 9 5.71 8.31 1.73
N ASN A 10 5.67 7.60 2.86
CA ASN A 10 4.48 6.94 3.39
C ASN A 10 4.44 7.07 4.92
N TYR A 11 3.96 8.22 5.38
CA TYR A 11 3.92 8.56 6.80
C TYR A 11 3.00 7.64 7.61
N PHE A 12 1.91 7.14 7.00
CA PHE A 12 0.93 6.29 7.67
C PHE A 12 1.51 4.91 8.00
N ARG A 13 2.18 4.26 7.03
CA ARG A 13 2.91 3.00 7.27
C ARG A 13 4.09 3.20 8.21
N PHE A 14 4.78 4.34 8.13
CA PHE A 14 5.83 4.67 9.10
C PHE A 14 5.30 4.68 10.55
N LEU A 15 4.13 5.27 10.80
CA LEU A 15 3.51 5.24 12.14
C LEU A 15 3.14 3.82 12.56
N GLN A 16 2.56 3.02 11.66
CA GLN A 16 2.26 1.61 11.92
C GLN A 16 3.52 0.81 12.34
N LEU A 17 4.68 1.13 11.77
CA LEU A 17 5.96 0.52 12.14
C LEU A 17 6.56 0.97 13.47
N LEU A 18 6.13 2.10 14.05
CA LEU A 18 6.71 2.58 15.31
C LEU A 18 6.29 1.76 16.53
N ILE A 19 5.24 0.94 16.41
CA ILE A 19 4.54 0.35 17.55
C ILE A 19 5.22 -0.93 18.04
N VAL A 20 6.08 -1.56 17.24
CA VAL A 20 6.77 -2.79 17.62
C VAL A 20 8.27 -2.65 17.42
N ASN A 21 9.01 -3.10 18.42
CA ASN A 21 10.44 -3.32 18.32
C ASN A 21 10.68 -4.74 17.81
N ASN A 22 10.90 -4.91 16.51
CA ASN A 22 11.15 -6.22 15.90
C ASN A 22 12.44 -6.20 15.06
N LYS A 23 13.21 -7.29 15.14
CA LYS A 23 14.44 -7.49 14.37
C LYS A 23 14.23 -7.50 12.84
N ASN A 24 13.04 -7.84 12.36
CA ASN A 24 12.69 -7.89 10.94
C ASN A 24 12.05 -6.60 10.41
N LYS A 25 12.08 -5.52 11.20
CA LYS A 25 11.44 -4.24 10.86
C LYS A 25 11.94 -3.65 9.54
N GLU A 26 13.22 -3.79 9.23
CA GLU A 26 13.80 -3.27 7.98
C GLU A 26 13.18 -3.94 6.75
N PHE A 27 12.87 -5.23 6.83
CA PHE A 27 12.18 -5.94 5.74
C PHE A 27 10.75 -5.43 5.55
N LEU A 28 10.02 -5.15 6.62
CA LEU A 28 8.71 -4.48 6.49
C LEU A 28 8.84 -3.09 5.89
N GLU A 29 9.89 -2.33 6.20
CA GLU A 29 10.17 -1.04 5.56
C GLU A 29 10.33 -1.19 4.05
N VAL A 30 11.04 -2.23 3.58
CA VAL A 30 11.18 -2.54 2.15
C VAL A 30 9.82 -2.84 1.50
N VAL A 31 8.99 -3.67 2.13
CA VAL A 31 7.66 -4.03 1.59
C VAL A 31 6.73 -2.80 1.55
N PHE A 32 6.75 -1.91 2.55
CA PHE A 32 5.98 -0.65 2.53
C PHE A 32 6.51 0.36 1.51
N LEU A 33 7.82 0.41 1.30
CA LEU A 33 8.41 1.22 0.23
C LEU A 33 8.05 0.69 -1.15
N LEU A 34 7.95 -0.63 -1.32
CA LEU A 34 7.50 -1.25 -2.57
C LEU A 34 6.05 -0.91 -2.88
N GLU A 35 5.14 -1.00 -1.91
CA GLU A 35 3.73 -0.55 -2.07
C GLU A 35 3.68 0.87 -2.61
N ASN A 36 4.43 1.79 -2.00
CA ASN A 36 4.47 3.18 -2.43
C ASN A 36 5.10 3.36 -3.83
N GLU A 37 6.16 2.61 -4.15
CA GLU A 37 6.84 2.68 -5.44
C GLU A 37 5.94 2.21 -6.59
N LEU A 38 5.24 1.09 -6.41
CA LEU A 38 4.32 0.55 -7.41
C LEU A 38 3.15 1.51 -7.65
N LEU A 39 2.57 2.08 -6.58
CA LEU A 39 1.55 3.13 -6.71
C LEU A 39 2.10 4.39 -7.41
N ARG A 40 3.36 4.75 -7.15
CA ARG A 40 4.01 5.89 -7.80
C ARG A 40 4.20 5.66 -9.30
N ILE A 41 4.54 4.46 -9.73
CA ILE A 41 4.60 4.12 -11.17
C ILE A 41 3.26 4.43 -11.83
N PHE A 42 2.16 4.05 -11.18
CA PHE A 42 0.82 4.35 -11.68
C PHE A 42 0.56 5.86 -11.78
N ASN A 43 0.90 6.61 -10.74
CA ASN A 43 0.57 8.04 -10.65
C ASN A 43 1.55 8.95 -11.41
N ALA A 44 2.70 8.45 -11.86
CA ALA A 44 3.75 9.26 -12.48
C ALA A 44 3.46 9.66 -13.93
N THR A 45 2.53 9.00 -14.61
CA THR A 45 2.20 9.28 -16.01
C THR A 45 0.79 8.81 -16.34
N GLU A 46 0.07 9.57 -17.18
CA GLU A 46 -1.23 9.18 -17.70
C GLU A 46 -1.13 8.11 -18.80
N ASP A 47 0.04 7.97 -19.44
CA ASP A 47 0.30 7.00 -20.51
C ASP A 47 0.33 5.57 -19.95
N GLN A 48 -0.63 4.75 -20.41
CA GLN A 48 -0.74 3.35 -20.03
C GLN A 48 0.49 2.53 -20.44
N ASN A 49 1.01 2.73 -21.65
CA ASN A 49 2.15 1.96 -22.16
C ASN A 49 3.41 2.27 -21.35
N LEU A 50 3.65 3.54 -21.00
CA LEU A 50 4.78 3.92 -20.14
C LEU A 50 4.67 3.28 -18.74
N ARG A 51 3.46 3.19 -18.16
CA ARG A 51 3.26 2.46 -16.90
C ARG A 51 3.61 0.97 -17.05
N LEU A 52 3.10 0.34 -18.10
CA LEU A 52 3.36 -1.09 -18.37
C LEU A 52 4.86 -1.37 -18.54
N ILE A 53 5.57 -0.52 -19.27
CA ILE A 53 7.04 -0.61 -19.44
C ILE A 53 7.75 -0.50 -18.08
N LYS A 54 7.35 0.45 -17.23
CA LYS A 54 7.97 0.62 -15.90
C LYS A 54 7.74 -0.57 -14.97
N TYR A 55 6.53 -1.15 -14.96
CA TYR A 55 6.28 -2.39 -14.20
C TYR A 55 7.09 -3.57 -14.74
N GLN A 56 7.17 -3.71 -16.07
CA GLN A 56 7.95 -4.76 -16.71
C GLN A 56 9.45 -4.62 -16.39
N TRP A 57 9.99 -3.40 -16.47
CA TRP A 57 11.35 -3.11 -16.05
C TRP A 57 11.59 -3.52 -14.59
N TYR A 58 10.65 -3.22 -13.68
CA TYR A 58 10.76 -3.61 -12.28
C TYR A 58 10.78 -5.14 -12.11
N LEU A 59 9.93 -5.87 -12.84
CA LEU A 59 9.95 -7.34 -12.86
C LEU A 59 11.32 -7.86 -13.31
N ASP A 60 11.85 -7.33 -14.40
CA ASP A 60 13.11 -7.80 -14.99
C ASP A 60 14.33 -7.47 -14.12
N GLU A 61 14.38 -6.29 -13.52
CA GLU A 61 15.41 -5.93 -12.54
C GLU A 61 15.40 -6.89 -11.36
N THR A 62 14.23 -7.26 -10.84
CA THR A 62 14.14 -8.15 -9.67
C THR A 62 14.50 -9.62 -9.98
N LYS A 63 14.80 -9.97 -11.23
CA LYS A 63 15.34 -11.29 -11.65
C LYS A 63 16.88 -11.30 -11.70
N LYS A 64 17.52 -10.13 -11.65
CA LYS A 64 18.98 -9.99 -11.66
C LYS A 64 19.59 -10.40 -10.32
N LYS A 65 20.93 -10.55 -10.31
CA LYS A 65 21.70 -10.84 -9.09
C LYS A 65 21.92 -9.59 -8.21
N SER A 66 21.87 -8.41 -8.81
CA SER A 66 21.98 -7.11 -8.16
C SER A 66 21.31 -6.05 -9.04
N SER A 67 21.00 -4.89 -8.47
CA SER A 67 20.46 -3.75 -9.22
C SER A 67 21.04 -2.44 -8.66
N GLU A 68 21.27 -1.47 -9.54
CA GLU A 68 21.59 -0.10 -9.10
C GLU A 68 20.38 0.59 -8.46
N HIS A 69 19.17 0.09 -8.74
CA HIS A 69 17.97 0.59 -8.10
C HIS A 69 17.88 0.04 -6.68
N PHE A 70 18.21 0.89 -5.69
CA PHE A 70 18.23 0.56 -4.26
C PHE A 70 17.08 -0.34 -3.80
N LEU A 71 15.82 -0.02 -4.13
CA LEU A 71 14.70 -0.82 -3.63
C LEU A 71 14.62 -2.20 -4.28
N VAL A 72 15.07 -2.34 -5.53
CA VAL A 72 15.12 -3.63 -6.20
C VAL A 72 16.24 -4.48 -5.62
N ASP A 73 17.39 -3.87 -5.33
CA ASP A 73 18.50 -4.56 -4.67
C ASP A 73 18.10 -5.13 -3.30
N GLU A 74 17.42 -4.34 -2.47
CA GLU A 74 16.84 -4.79 -1.19
C GLU A 74 15.84 -5.95 -1.38
N ILE A 75 15.01 -5.90 -2.44
CA ILE A 75 14.11 -7.00 -2.78
C ILE A 75 14.89 -8.24 -3.22
N ILE A 76 15.95 -8.10 -4.01
CA ILE A 76 16.80 -9.23 -4.44
C ILE A 76 17.43 -9.93 -3.23
N ILE A 77 17.94 -9.15 -2.26
CA ILE A 77 18.49 -9.68 -1.00
C ILE A 77 17.41 -10.47 -0.24
N LEU A 78 16.21 -9.92 -0.13
CA LEU A 78 15.04 -10.59 0.46
C LEU A 78 14.62 -11.87 -0.26
N LYS A 79 14.71 -11.86 -1.61
CA LYS A 79 14.31 -12.96 -2.50
C LYS A 79 15.24 -14.17 -2.46
N THR A 80 16.38 -14.11 -1.77
CA THR A 80 17.29 -15.26 -1.61
C THR A 80 16.60 -16.49 -1.00
N LYS A 81 15.45 -16.31 -0.35
CA LYS A 81 14.51 -17.38 0.04
C LYS A 81 13.46 -17.59 -1.08
N PHE A 82 13.40 -18.80 -1.65
CA PHE A 82 12.59 -19.14 -2.84
C PHE A 82 11.12 -18.68 -2.77
N GLU A 83 10.50 -18.77 -1.60
CA GLU A 83 9.09 -18.40 -1.38
C GLU A 83 8.78 -16.90 -1.60
N PHE A 84 9.76 -16.02 -1.43
CA PHE A 84 9.55 -14.57 -1.58
C PHE A 84 9.53 -14.13 -3.04
N ARG A 85 10.29 -14.81 -3.90
CA ARG A 85 10.47 -14.39 -5.30
C ARG A 85 9.16 -14.37 -6.06
N SER A 86 8.40 -15.46 -6.01
CA SER A 86 7.12 -15.58 -6.71
C SER A 86 6.09 -14.60 -6.15
N LEU A 87 6.07 -14.37 -4.83
CA LEU A 87 5.16 -13.42 -4.20
C LEU A 87 5.41 -11.98 -4.67
N PHE A 88 6.66 -11.53 -4.72
CA PHE A 88 6.99 -10.20 -5.22
C PHE A 88 6.68 -10.02 -6.70
N GLU A 89 7.01 -11.01 -7.53
CA GLU A 89 6.72 -10.97 -8.97
C GLU A 89 5.20 -10.93 -9.23
N ASN A 90 4.44 -11.77 -8.53
CA ASN A 90 2.98 -11.77 -8.58
C ASN A 90 2.40 -10.44 -8.09
N LEU A 91 2.95 -9.85 -7.03
CA LEU A 91 2.51 -8.55 -6.51
C LEU A 91 2.67 -7.46 -7.58
N ILE A 92 3.86 -7.37 -8.19
CA ILE A 92 4.12 -6.39 -9.26
C ILE A 92 3.19 -6.62 -10.45
N ALA A 93 2.94 -7.87 -10.83
CA ALA A 93 2.01 -8.21 -11.90
C ALA A 93 0.56 -7.81 -11.60
N GLU A 94 0.08 -7.93 -10.36
CA GLU A 94 -1.25 -7.43 -10.00
C GLU A 94 -1.33 -5.88 -10.05
N TYR A 95 -0.27 -5.17 -9.63
CA TYR A 95 -0.19 -3.71 -9.83
C TYR A 95 -0.18 -3.31 -11.31
N GLN A 96 0.48 -4.09 -12.16
CA GLN A 96 0.48 -3.88 -13.62
C GLN A 96 -0.95 -3.92 -14.18
N LYS A 97 -1.81 -4.82 -13.68
CA LYS A 97 -3.22 -4.95 -14.10
C LYS A 97 -4.05 -3.70 -13.79
N LEU A 98 -3.70 -2.91 -12.77
CA LEU A 98 -4.36 -1.62 -12.51
C LEU A 98 -4.28 -0.72 -13.73
N SER A 99 -3.13 -0.71 -14.44
CA SER A 99 -2.91 0.13 -15.63
C SER A 99 -3.85 -0.22 -16.78
N ILE A 100 -4.35 -1.46 -16.83
CA ILE A 100 -5.20 -2.00 -17.90
C ILE A 100 -6.68 -1.85 -17.54
N GLN A 101 -7.04 -2.05 -16.27
CA GLN A 101 -8.43 -2.17 -15.81
C GLN A 101 -9.01 -0.86 -15.23
N MET A 102 -8.29 0.26 -15.35
CA MET A 102 -8.63 1.53 -14.69
C MET A 102 -10.04 2.06 -15.02
N ASN A 103 -10.58 1.72 -16.20
CA ASN A 103 -11.91 2.16 -16.64
C ASN A 103 -13.06 1.29 -16.11
N HIS A 104 -12.78 0.23 -15.35
CA HIS A 104 -13.78 -0.70 -14.82
C HIS A 104 -13.80 -0.66 -13.30
N HIS A 105 -14.64 0.20 -12.73
CA HIS A 105 -14.63 0.49 -11.30
C HIS A 105 -14.76 -0.76 -10.42
N ASP A 106 -15.66 -1.68 -10.77
CA ASP A 106 -15.89 -2.92 -10.03
C ASP A 106 -14.68 -3.87 -10.04
N LYS A 107 -13.84 -3.78 -11.08
CA LYS A 107 -12.65 -4.64 -11.21
C LYS A 107 -11.47 -4.15 -10.41
N ILE A 108 -11.39 -2.85 -10.11
CA ILE A 108 -10.24 -2.29 -9.38
C ILE A 108 -10.22 -2.82 -7.94
N PHE A 109 -11.38 -2.85 -7.26
CA PHE A 109 -11.41 -3.34 -5.88
C PHE A 109 -10.97 -4.81 -5.80
N PHE A 110 -11.42 -5.65 -6.74
CA PHE A 110 -10.99 -7.04 -6.84
C PHE A 110 -9.47 -7.19 -7.07
N ILE A 111 -8.83 -6.27 -7.79
CA ILE A 111 -7.37 -6.23 -7.89
C ILE A 111 -6.74 -5.94 -6.52
N PHE A 112 -7.29 -5.00 -5.74
CA PHE A 112 -6.82 -4.74 -4.38
C PHE A 112 -7.02 -5.91 -3.42
N GLU A 113 -8.05 -6.74 -3.60
CA GLU A 113 -8.18 -7.99 -2.84
C GLU A 113 -7.02 -8.95 -3.11
N LYS A 114 -6.61 -9.08 -4.39
CA LYS A 114 -5.46 -9.90 -4.77
C LYS A 114 -4.14 -9.32 -4.27
N ILE A 115 -3.95 -8.00 -4.42
CA ILE A 115 -2.77 -7.28 -3.92
C ILE A 115 -2.64 -7.49 -2.41
N SER A 116 -3.71 -7.24 -1.65
CA SER A 116 -3.73 -7.39 -0.18
C SER A 116 -3.38 -8.81 0.25
N ARG A 117 -3.93 -9.82 -0.43
CA ARG A 117 -3.61 -11.22 -0.14
C ARG A 117 -2.12 -11.52 -0.32
N LEU A 118 -1.52 -11.11 -1.44
CA LEU A 118 -0.09 -11.28 -1.71
C LEU A 118 0.77 -10.52 -0.70
N TYR A 119 0.36 -9.29 -0.38
CA TYR A 119 1.03 -8.43 0.60
C TYR A 119 1.06 -9.08 1.98
N ASN A 120 -0.08 -9.60 2.42
CA ASN A 120 -0.23 -10.25 3.72
C ASN A 120 0.51 -11.59 3.78
N GLN A 121 0.64 -12.31 2.67
CA GLN A 121 1.50 -13.50 2.58
C GLN A 121 2.98 -13.13 2.78
N ILE A 122 3.46 -12.06 2.12
CA ILE A 122 4.83 -11.56 2.31
C ILE A 122 5.05 -11.15 3.78
N ILE A 123 4.14 -10.38 4.36
CA ILE A 123 4.23 -9.98 5.78
C ILE A 123 4.27 -11.19 6.69
N LYS A 124 3.42 -12.20 6.48
CA LYS A 124 3.38 -13.40 7.30
C LYS A 124 4.72 -14.16 7.30
N LEU A 125 5.40 -14.20 6.17
CA LEU A 125 6.73 -14.82 6.08
C LEU A 125 7.82 -13.99 6.79
N ILE A 126 7.72 -12.65 6.77
CA ILE A 126 8.67 -11.76 7.46
C ILE A 126 8.41 -11.77 8.98
N MET A 127 7.14 -11.83 9.38
CA MET A 127 6.65 -11.55 10.73
C MET A 127 5.57 -12.54 11.17
N PRO A 128 5.89 -13.83 11.38
CA PRO A 128 4.89 -14.84 11.74
C PRO A 128 4.12 -14.49 13.03
N ASP A 129 4.83 -14.02 14.06
CA ASP A 129 4.29 -13.84 15.42
C ASP A 129 3.60 -12.48 15.65
N SER A 130 3.73 -11.52 14.72
CA SER A 130 3.08 -10.21 14.84
C SER A 130 2.35 -9.80 13.56
N HIS A 131 1.99 -10.77 12.72
CA HIS A 131 1.40 -10.53 11.40
C HIS A 131 0.14 -9.67 11.45
N GLN A 132 -0.74 -9.85 12.44
CA GLN A 132 -2.03 -9.15 12.52
C GLN A 132 -1.89 -7.61 12.59
N LEU A 133 -0.81 -7.11 13.19
CA LEU A 133 -0.59 -5.66 13.32
C LEU A 133 -0.19 -5.00 12.00
N TYR A 134 0.45 -5.76 11.11
CA TYR A 134 1.01 -5.26 9.86
C TYR A 134 0.19 -5.63 8.64
N GLN A 135 -0.68 -6.63 8.77
CA GLN A 135 -1.63 -6.99 7.74
C GLN A 135 -2.42 -5.79 7.27
N THR A 136 -2.69 -5.81 5.96
CA THR A 136 -3.42 -4.77 5.29
C THR A 136 -4.72 -5.25 4.70
N SER A 137 -5.75 -4.44 4.83
CA SER A 137 -7.03 -4.67 4.20
C SER A 137 -7.03 -4.18 2.74
N PRO A 138 -7.74 -4.88 1.83
CA PRO A 138 -8.03 -4.38 0.48
C PRO A 138 -8.63 -2.97 0.50
N LEU A 139 -9.51 -2.69 1.47
CA LEU A 139 -10.13 -1.37 1.63
C LEU A 139 -9.10 -0.28 1.88
N PHE A 140 -8.16 -0.51 2.81
CA PHE A 140 -7.09 0.45 3.06
C PHE A 140 -6.24 0.68 1.81
N GLN A 141 -5.79 -0.38 1.14
CA GLN A 141 -4.93 -0.23 -0.03
C GLN A 141 -5.64 0.49 -1.17
N PHE A 142 -6.93 0.23 -1.36
CA PHE A 142 -7.76 0.97 -2.31
C PHE A 142 -7.90 2.44 -1.94
N CYS A 143 -8.25 2.77 -0.69
CA CYS A 143 -8.31 4.15 -0.22
C CYS A 143 -6.95 4.86 -0.32
N TYR A 144 -5.86 4.15 -0.01
CA TYR A 144 -4.49 4.66 -0.08
C TYR A 144 -4.09 4.94 -1.53
N PHE A 145 -4.45 4.05 -2.46
CA PHE A 145 -4.32 4.29 -3.89
C PHE A 145 -5.08 5.54 -4.31
N LEU A 146 -6.38 5.64 -3.99
CA LEU A 146 -7.18 6.81 -4.33
C LEU A 146 -6.62 8.11 -3.74
N TYR A 147 -6.12 8.06 -2.51
CA TYR A 147 -5.49 9.19 -1.83
C TYR A 147 -4.23 9.70 -2.56
N HIS A 148 -3.44 8.80 -3.13
CA HIS A 148 -2.24 9.14 -3.89
C HIS A 148 -2.50 9.41 -5.36
N SER A 149 -3.58 8.87 -5.90
CA SER A 149 -3.94 8.98 -7.30
C SER A 149 -4.68 10.30 -7.55
N GLU A 150 -4.34 10.98 -8.64
CA GLU A 150 -5.09 12.17 -9.06
C GLU A 150 -6.43 11.82 -9.74
N ILE A 151 -6.83 10.55 -9.70
CA ILE A 151 -8.00 10.00 -10.38
C ILE A 151 -9.26 10.65 -9.82
N GLN A 152 -9.74 11.71 -10.49
CA GLN A 152 -11.00 12.38 -10.17
C GLN A 152 -12.24 11.52 -10.48
N LYS A 153 -12.05 10.32 -11.04
CA LYS A 153 -13.11 9.54 -11.67
C LYS A 153 -13.86 8.59 -10.73
N TYR A 154 -13.40 8.35 -9.51
CA TYR A 154 -14.17 7.52 -8.57
C TYR A 154 -15.24 8.36 -7.87
N PRO A 155 -16.54 8.03 -7.97
CA PRO A 155 -17.57 8.78 -7.28
C PRO A 155 -17.45 8.64 -5.76
N TYR A 156 -17.58 9.75 -5.02
CA TYR A 156 -17.53 9.76 -3.56
C TYR A 156 -18.53 8.78 -2.93
N GLU A 157 -19.77 8.72 -3.42
CA GLU A 157 -20.80 7.83 -2.87
C GLU A 157 -20.42 6.34 -3.04
N ASN A 158 -19.77 5.96 -4.14
CA ASN A 158 -19.31 4.58 -4.32
C ASN A 158 -18.24 4.21 -3.29
N VAL A 159 -17.29 5.12 -3.05
CA VAL A 159 -16.23 4.91 -2.05
C VAL A 159 -16.81 4.87 -0.63
N LYS A 160 -17.78 5.74 -0.34
CA LYS A 160 -18.49 5.78 0.95
C LYS A 160 -19.25 4.48 1.20
N ASN A 161 -20.02 4.00 0.23
CA ASN A 161 -20.80 2.76 0.34
C ASN A 161 -19.88 1.56 0.56
N LEU A 162 -18.79 1.47 -0.22
CA LEU A 162 -17.77 0.44 -0.06
C LEU A 162 -17.18 0.44 1.36
N ILE A 163 -16.86 1.62 1.93
CA ILE A 163 -16.35 1.72 3.31
C ILE A 163 -17.40 1.27 4.32
N SER A 164 -18.67 1.66 4.17
CA SER A 164 -19.73 1.32 5.12
C SER A 164 -20.13 -0.15 5.11
N GLU A 165 -20.00 -0.83 3.96
CA GLU A 165 -20.34 -2.24 3.80
C GLU A 165 -19.17 -3.17 4.16
N TYR A 166 -17.96 -2.62 4.30
CA TYR A 166 -16.79 -3.43 4.58
C TYR A 166 -16.80 -3.93 6.04
N ASP A 167 -16.44 -5.19 6.22
CA ASP A 167 -16.34 -5.81 7.53
C ASP A 167 -15.20 -5.16 8.35
N ASP A 168 -15.60 -4.30 9.29
CA ASP A 168 -14.71 -3.58 10.18
C ASP A 168 -13.79 -4.50 10.99
N THR A 169 -14.16 -5.77 11.24
CA THR A 169 -13.29 -6.69 12.00
C THR A 169 -12.01 -7.06 11.25
N LYS A 170 -11.99 -6.88 9.92
CA LYS A 170 -10.86 -7.22 9.04
C LYS A 170 -9.85 -6.08 8.85
N ILE A 171 -10.10 -4.91 9.44
CA ILE A 171 -9.26 -3.73 9.27
C ILE A 171 -8.55 -3.41 10.59
N ASN A 172 -7.22 -3.27 10.52
CA ASN A 172 -6.46 -2.84 11.70
C ASN A 172 -6.78 -1.38 12.07
N TYR A 173 -6.50 -1.01 13.32
CA TYR A 173 -6.86 0.30 13.86
C TYR A 173 -6.29 1.49 13.08
N PHE A 174 -5.03 1.41 12.63
CA PHE A 174 -4.37 2.47 11.86
C PHE A 174 -5.03 2.69 10.51
N GLU A 175 -5.40 1.58 9.85
CA GLU A 175 -6.08 1.58 8.57
C GLU A 175 -7.50 2.13 8.68
N LYS A 176 -8.25 1.77 9.73
CA LYS A 176 -9.58 2.35 10.01
C LYS A 176 -9.55 3.86 10.11
N ILE A 177 -8.62 4.39 10.89
CA ILE A 177 -8.47 5.84 11.04
C ILE A 177 -8.09 6.48 9.71
N PHE A 178 -7.21 5.83 8.95
CA PHE A 178 -6.81 6.36 7.65
C PHE A 178 -8.02 6.47 6.72
N CYS A 179 -8.82 5.40 6.58
CA CYS A 179 -10.03 5.39 5.75
C CYS A 179 -11.03 6.45 6.21
N LYS A 180 -11.20 6.66 7.52
CA LYS A 180 -12.08 7.71 8.07
C LYS A 180 -11.59 9.12 7.74
N CYS A 181 -10.30 9.40 7.95
CA CYS A 181 -9.70 10.69 7.59
C CYS A 181 -9.74 10.93 6.09
N PHE A 182 -9.45 9.90 5.29
CA PHE A 182 -9.52 9.92 3.84
C PHE A 182 -10.94 10.26 3.37
N LEU A 183 -11.97 9.55 3.84
CA LEU A 183 -13.35 9.79 3.39
C LEU A 183 -13.81 11.23 3.69
N LYS A 184 -13.44 11.76 4.87
CA LYS A 184 -13.72 13.15 5.25
C LYS A 184 -13.02 14.15 4.32
N SER A 185 -11.77 13.89 3.92
CA SER A 185 -11.06 14.78 3.00
C SER A 185 -11.57 14.65 1.56
N TYR A 186 -11.95 13.43 1.16
CA TYR A 186 -12.45 13.09 -0.17
C TYR A 186 -13.80 13.74 -0.48
N LYS A 187 -14.75 13.72 0.49
CA LYS A 187 -16.08 14.36 0.37
C LYS A 187 -16.03 15.80 -0.10
N ASN A 188 -15.03 16.54 0.36
CA ASN A 188 -14.97 17.98 0.16
C ASN A 188 -14.41 18.40 -1.20
N ASN A 189 -14.07 17.46 -2.11
CA ASN A 189 -13.43 17.69 -3.42
C ASN A 189 -12.17 18.57 -3.40
N LYS A 190 -11.68 18.98 -2.22
CA LYS A 190 -10.57 19.92 -2.06
C LYS A 190 -9.21 19.23 -2.06
N ARG A 191 -9.14 17.93 -2.43
CA ARG A 191 -7.90 17.11 -2.45
C ARG A 191 -7.00 17.37 -1.22
N LYS A 192 -7.60 17.66 -0.06
CA LYS A 192 -6.83 18.04 1.13
C LYS A 192 -6.08 16.80 1.57
N LYS A 193 -4.75 16.83 1.43
CA LYS A 193 -3.87 15.85 2.05
C LYS A 193 -4.27 15.73 3.52
N ILE A 194 -4.39 14.50 4.01
CA ILE A 194 -4.67 14.24 5.42
C ILE A 194 -3.52 14.88 6.21
N SER A 195 -3.84 15.79 7.12
CA SER A 195 -2.81 16.41 7.95
C SER A 195 -2.19 15.35 8.86
N LYS A 196 -0.85 15.34 8.98
CA LYS A 196 -0.15 14.42 9.89
C LYS A 196 -0.65 14.59 11.33
N ILE A 197 -0.89 15.84 11.75
CA ILE A 197 -1.40 16.17 13.08
C ILE A 197 -2.83 15.65 13.24
N GLU A 198 -3.69 15.83 12.23
CA GLU A 198 -5.06 15.32 12.26
C GLU A 198 -5.07 13.79 12.39
N TYR A 199 -4.25 13.10 11.61
CA TYR A 199 -4.15 11.63 11.68
C TYR A 199 -3.66 11.15 13.04
N ILE A 200 -2.60 11.76 13.58
CA ILE A 200 -2.09 11.45 14.92
C ILE A 200 -3.16 11.71 15.99
N PHE A 201 -3.87 12.84 15.90
CA PHE A 201 -4.95 13.18 16.83
C PHE A 201 -6.04 12.12 16.81
N TYR A 202 -6.50 11.67 15.64
CA TYR A 202 -7.49 10.60 15.54
C TYR A 202 -6.94 9.25 16.03
N ILE A 203 -5.65 8.95 15.84
CA ILE A 203 -4.99 7.79 16.47
C ILE A 203 -5.09 7.87 17.99
N PHE A 204 -4.76 9.00 18.61
CA PHE A 204 -4.83 9.13 20.06
C PHE A 204 -6.27 9.08 20.55
N VAL A 205 -7.17 9.89 19.99
CA VAL A 205 -8.57 9.97 20.44
C VAL A 205 -9.29 8.63 20.32
N GLY A 206 -9.10 7.88 19.23
CA GLY A 206 -9.73 6.58 19.09
C GLY A 206 -9.14 5.48 19.99
N ILE A 207 -7.95 5.69 20.60
CA ILE A 207 -7.39 4.79 21.62
C ILE A 207 -8.08 5.05 22.96
N PHE A 208 -8.44 6.30 23.26
CA PHE A 208 -9.08 6.70 24.52
C PHE A 208 -10.62 6.56 24.52
N ILE A 209 -11.25 6.32 23.37
CA ILE A 209 -12.71 6.15 23.22
C ILE A 209 -13.11 4.66 23.08
N LYS A 210 -12.16 3.72 23.20
CA LYS A 210 -12.46 2.30 23.37
C LYS A 210 -12.80 1.98 24.81
#